data_AF-A0A640KJN7-F1
#
_entry.id   AF-A0A640KJN7-F1
#
_cell.length_a   1.000
_cell.length_b   1.000
_cell.length_c   1.000
_cell.angle_alpha   90.00
_cell.angle_beta   90.00
_cell.angle_gamma   90.00
#
_symmetry.space_group_name_H-M   'P 1'
#
loop_
_entity.id
_entity.type
_entity.pdbx_description
1 polymer ?
#
loop_
_entity_poly.entity_id
_entity_poly.type
_entity_poly.pdbx_seq_one_letter_code
_entity_poly.pdbx_strand_id
1 'polypeptide(L)'
;MVNVSILHLQLCFSHTACLYRVFCVLERLPCQYVLGLSVCAYTDSARKDYWENQGGALKGCYIVWTVSLVLKMPAVKKRSKRGGRKKVLSGVELERMRAEESEKRCRQLMLLQSRLREIVSEEKEMSNAVSGAIDARWMRFLRECKQRELVAEIEVLRRTFEATLDRKEGFAVTLREELNVAEEQCRHAFRSHMDVLSSLLELHSARTKDLEAELDANVTEMQQDFEYERAELELKHMIEMDDLRLILENMATEAEMLEKKLQEETSEGYETAAEKMDEAMREMEADLNKVEEGLRGELDSRYKNFMSTAQANMKEYTEKCKEDQETTERIAAQLRKIEKLQTSVASWRTNIARNAKEWESRNSGIEAERDATLAHLKRLKGKMQRWRELQSKALVELVKEANATEEALQETSKRASRILRLVELCKPMETEREQVLFHEANISSAAVEAETKRRIAAHGSGNEPDDVLSGGDAAPAANEQWLSLDRFWVKHNKVVLDNAALTQERFLLEEENRMLQEVLKQYLDDVSISDEVMRQSNTLLRTQAANPNVVQAANARDSSGVRGYNVVEGNKFVNDQTRQAIGH
;
A
#
# COMPACT_ATOMS: atom_id res chain seq x y z
N MET A 1 -3.43 -48.34 -36.05
CA MET A 1 -3.29 -47.78 -34.70
C MET A 1 -3.06 -46.30 -34.85
N VAL A 2 -4.17 -45.58 -34.70
CA VAL A 2 -4.29 -44.12 -34.69
C VAL A 2 -4.05 -43.66 -33.24
N ASN A 3 -3.58 -42.43 -33.08
CA ASN A 3 -3.27 -41.70 -31.83
C ASN A 3 -1.88 -41.96 -31.25
N VAL A 4 -1.01 -40.95 -31.40
CA VAL A 4 -0.28 -40.26 -30.30
C VAL A 4 0.38 -38.97 -30.81
N SER A 5 0.51 -38.73 -32.12
CA SER A 5 1.25 -37.57 -32.66
C SER A 5 0.52 -36.20 -32.65
N ILE A 6 -0.54 -36.00 -31.86
CA ILE A 6 -1.30 -34.71 -31.82
C ILE A 6 -1.18 -33.98 -30.47
N LEU A 7 -0.49 -34.52 -29.46
CA LEU A 7 -0.39 -33.85 -28.14
C LEU A 7 0.90 -33.08 -27.87
N HIS A 8 1.86 -33.03 -28.79
CA HIS A 8 3.15 -32.37 -28.55
C HIS A 8 3.32 -30.97 -29.15
N LEU A 9 2.30 -30.43 -29.84
CA LEU A 9 2.35 -29.06 -30.40
C LEU A 9 1.45 -28.04 -29.69
N GLN A 10 0.75 -28.43 -28.63
CA GLN A 10 -0.21 -27.54 -27.95
C GLN A 10 0.22 -27.06 -26.55
N LEU A 11 1.42 -27.42 -26.09
CA LEU A 11 1.98 -26.91 -24.82
C LEU A 11 3.10 -25.87 -24.98
N CYS A 12 3.56 -25.57 -26.20
CA CYS A 12 4.57 -24.54 -26.43
C CYS A 12 4.01 -23.16 -26.83
N PHE A 13 2.70 -23.01 -26.98
CA PHE A 13 2.06 -21.73 -27.36
C PHE A 13 1.31 -21.02 -26.23
N SER A 14 1.30 -21.56 -25.02
CA SER A 14 0.60 -20.95 -23.87
C SER A 14 1.53 -20.15 -22.94
N HIS A 15 2.85 -20.17 -23.16
CA HIS A 15 3.82 -19.51 -22.28
C HIS A 15 4.39 -18.19 -22.80
N THR A 16 4.03 -17.77 -24.02
CA THR A 16 4.47 -16.49 -24.61
C THR A 16 3.44 -15.35 -24.48
N ALA A 17 2.25 -15.61 -23.90
CA ALA A 17 1.23 -14.59 -23.69
C ALA A 17 1.20 -13.97 -22.27
N CYS A 18 2.05 -14.44 -21.34
CA CYS A 18 2.09 -13.91 -19.97
C CYS A 18 3.25 -12.92 -19.71
N LEU A 19 4.17 -12.74 -20.66
CA LEU A 19 5.30 -11.80 -20.54
C LEU A 19 5.04 -10.44 -21.22
N TYR A 20 3.80 -10.14 -21.62
CA TYR A 20 3.43 -8.86 -22.25
C TYR A 20 2.46 -8.00 -21.42
N ARG A 21 2.23 -8.33 -20.14
CA ARG A 21 1.29 -7.58 -19.27
C ARG A 21 1.86 -7.08 -17.95
N VAL A 22 3.19 -6.95 -17.86
CA VAL A 22 3.88 -6.37 -16.68
C VAL A 22 4.67 -5.10 -17.04
N PHE A 23 4.65 -4.64 -18.30
CA PHE A 23 5.43 -3.47 -18.76
C PHE A 23 4.59 -2.22 -19.10
N CYS A 24 3.49 -1.97 -18.38
CA CYS A 24 2.66 -0.77 -18.56
C CYS A 24 2.12 -0.22 -17.23
N VAL A 25 2.97 0.25 -16.31
CA VAL A 25 2.52 1.18 -15.23
C VAL A 25 3.56 2.25 -14.86
N LEU A 26 4.86 2.12 -15.17
CA LEU A 26 5.87 3.06 -14.65
C LEU A 26 6.75 3.64 -15.75
N GLU A 27 6.25 4.68 -16.44
CA GLU A 27 7.10 5.69 -17.10
C GLU A 27 6.22 6.82 -17.66
N ARG A 28 6.04 7.89 -16.88
CA ARG A 28 5.93 9.27 -17.38
C ARG A 28 5.85 10.24 -16.21
N LEU A 29 7.02 10.65 -15.75
CA LEU A 29 7.37 12.01 -15.35
C LEU A 29 8.90 12.04 -15.23
N PRO A 30 9.56 12.95 -15.95
CA PRO A 30 10.47 13.81 -15.21
C PRO A 30 10.28 15.28 -15.56
N CYS A 31 10.46 16.08 -14.52
CA CYS A 31 10.62 17.52 -14.55
C CYS A 31 11.83 17.91 -15.41
N GLN A 32 11.68 18.96 -16.23
CA GLN A 32 12.76 19.89 -16.52
C GLN A 32 12.18 21.30 -16.72
N TYR A 33 12.38 22.13 -15.69
CA TYR A 33 12.49 23.58 -15.82
C TYR A 33 13.79 23.90 -16.57
N VAL A 34 13.78 24.93 -17.44
CA VAL A 34 14.73 26.07 -17.45
C VAL A 34 14.56 26.91 -18.74
N LEU A 35 14.14 28.17 -18.53
CA LEU A 35 14.48 29.45 -19.19
C LEU A 35 14.35 29.65 -20.72
N GLY A 36 13.63 30.72 -21.09
CA GLY A 36 13.82 31.38 -22.39
C GLY A 36 12.72 32.33 -22.87
N LEU A 37 12.66 33.53 -22.31
CA LEU A 37 12.26 34.83 -22.91
C LEU A 37 11.51 34.85 -24.28
N SER A 38 10.33 35.51 -24.30
CA SER A 38 10.09 36.60 -25.28
C SER A 38 9.00 37.56 -24.80
N VAL A 39 9.32 38.84 -24.91
CA VAL A 39 8.51 40.03 -24.61
C VAL A 39 7.72 40.45 -25.86
N CYS A 40 6.62 41.19 -25.64
CA CYS A 40 5.91 42.13 -26.54
C CYS A 40 4.83 41.64 -27.52
N ALA A 41 3.56 41.97 -27.19
CA ALA A 41 2.58 42.75 -27.99
C ALA A 41 1.19 42.59 -27.33
N TYR A 42 0.67 43.53 -26.54
CA TYR A 42 -0.18 44.66 -26.96
C TYR A 42 -1.19 44.34 -28.08
N THR A 43 -2.48 44.21 -27.74
CA THR A 43 -3.59 45.08 -28.19
C THR A 43 -4.93 44.64 -27.57
N ASP A 44 -5.58 45.61 -26.92
CA ASP A 44 -7.01 45.95 -26.93
C ASP A 44 -8.12 44.87 -26.99
N SER A 45 -8.97 44.89 -25.95
CA SER A 45 -10.35 45.32 -26.17
C SER A 45 -11.04 45.81 -24.89
N ALA A 46 -11.74 46.91 -25.06
CA ALA A 46 -12.28 47.83 -24.08
C ALA A 46 -13.49 47.32 -23.27
N ARG A 47 -13.67 47.91 -22.08
CA ARG A 47 -14.97 48.00 -21.39
C ARG A 47 -15.17 49.44 -20.88
N LYS A 48 -16.18 50.10 -21.43
CA LYS A 48 -16.85 51.38 -21.06
C LYS A 48 -18.32 51.16 -21.40
N ASP A 49 -19.36 51.71 -20.80
CA ASP A 49 -19.67 52.47 -19.57
C ASP A 49 -21.23 52.49 -19.55
N TYR A 50 -21.83 52.88 -18.41
CA TYR A 50 -23.25 53.25 -18.19
C TYR A 50 -24.30 52.12 -18.15
N TRP A 51 -25.25 52.06 -17.21
CA TRP A 51 -26.29 53.07 -16.95
C TRP A 51 -26.89 53.06 -15.52
N GLU A 52 -27.51 54.21 -15.22
CA GLU A 52 -28.42 54.65 -14.15
C GLU A 52 -29.61 53.74 -13.74
N ASN A 53 -30.20 54.13 -12.60
CA ASN A 53 -31.54 53.85 -12.03
C ASN A 53 -31.70 52.65 -11.08
N GLN A 54 -31.88 52.93 -9.78
CA GLN A 54 -33.20 53.19 -9.20
C GLN A 54 -33.08 53.82 -7.80
N GLY A 55 -33.97 54.77 -7.53
CA GLY A 55 -34.05 55.53 -6.29
C GLY A 55 -34.72 54.77 -5.15
N GLY A 56 -34.18 54.96 -3.95
CA GLY A 56 -34.79 54.58 -2.68
C GLY A 56 -34.76 55.80 -1.75
N ALA A 57 -35.94 56.32 -1.46
CA ALA A 57 -36.17 57.49 -0.64
C ALA A 57 -35.80 57.24 0.84
N LEU A 58 -34.90 58.04 1.39
CA LEU A 58 -34.86 58.32 2.83
C LEU A 58 -35.09 59.81 3.02
N LYS A 59 -36.34 60.13 3.38
CA LYS A 59 -36.82 61.45 3.77
C LYS A 59 -35.96 61.94 4.94
N GLY A 60 -35.39 63.12 4.77
CA GLY A 60 -34.79 63.88 5.86
C GLY A 60 -35.84 64.16 6.95
N CYS A 61 -35.58 63.66 8.15
CA CYS A 61 -36.16 64.22 9.36
C CYS A 61 -35.51 65.58 9.60
N TYR A 62 -36.27 66.66 9.31
CA TYR A 62 -36.02 67.94 9.93
C TYR A 62 -36.30 67.82 11.42
N ILE A 63 -35.24 67.72 12.23
CA ILE A 63 -35.29 68.03 13.67
C ILE A 63 -34.59 69.37 13.83
N VAL A 64 -35.38 70.44 13.79
CA VAL A 64 -34.97 71.75 14.31
C VAL A 64 -35.37 71.78 15.78
N TRP A 65 -34.38 71.76 16.67
CA TRP A 65 -34.55 72.01 18.10
C TRP A 65 -33.48 72.99 18.57
N THR A 66 -33.89 74.26 18.70
CA THR A 66 -33.41 75.27 19.66
C THR A 66 -34.50 76.35 19.68
N VAL A 67 -35.52 76.28 20.54
CA VAL A 67 -35.56 76.73 21.95
C VAL A 67 -35.15 78.20 22.13
N SER A 68 -36.17 79.00 22.44
CA SER A 68 -36.23 80.22 23.28
C SER A 68 -35.46 81.49 22.90
N LEU A 69 -36.21 82.56 22.60
CA LEU A 69 -36.46 83.59 23.62
C LEU A 69 -37.69 84.46 23.30
N VAL A 70 -38.64 84.45 24.23
CA VAL A 70 -39.76 85.39 24.37
C VAL A 70 -39.25 86.66 25.03
N LEU A 71 -39.58 87.85 24.51
CA LEU A 71 -39.52 89.09 25.29
C LEU A 71 -40.55 90.14 24.85
N LYS A 72 -41.65 90.09 25.59
CA LYS A 72 -42.54 91.15 26.08
C LYS A 72 -42.20 92.61 25.70
N MET A 73 -43.23 93.31 25.21
CA MET A 73 -43.35 94.78 25.21
C MET A 73 -43.12 95.38 26.62
N PRO A 74 -42.79 96.69 26.66
CA PRO A 74 -43.70 97.59 27.38
C PRO A 74 -44.06 98.85 26.58
N ALA A 75 -45.32 99.24 26.72
CA ALA A 75 -45.87 100.53 26.34
C ALA A 75 -45.65 101.56 27.46
N VAL A 76 -45.22 102.80 27.15
CA VAL A 76 -45.50 103.99 27.99
C VAL A 76 -45.71 105.25 27.14
N LYS A 77 -46.99 105.67 27.12
CA LYS A 77 -47.59 107.02 27.21
C LYS A 77 -46.84 108.27 26.70
N LYS A 78 -47.49 108.89 25.71
CA LYS A 78 -47.90 110.32 25.57
C LYS A 78 -47.29 111.36 26.55
N ARG A 79 -46.78 112.45 25.97
CA ARG A 79 -47.06 113.81 26.47
C ARG A 79 -47.27 114.80 25.31
N SER A 80 -48.34 115.56 25.41
CA SER A 80 -48.74 116.65 24.53
C SER A 80 -48.09 117.97 24.97
N LYS A 81 -47.92 118.92 24.02
CA LYS A 81 -48.37 120.31 24.22
C LYS A 81 -48.36 121.14 22.92
N ARG A 82 -49.54 121.70 22.64
CA ARG A 82 -49.88 123.06 22.15
C ARG A 82 -49.00 123.70 21.05
N GLY A 83 -49.64 123.88 19.90
CA GLY A 83 -50.29 125.17 19.57
C GLY A 83 -49.42 126.27 18.96
N GLY A 84 -49.66 126.58 17.69
CA GLY A 84 -49.19 127.81 17.04
C GLY A 84 -49.67 127.84 15.58
N ARG A 85 -50.70 128.62 15.28
CA ARG A 85 -51.36 128.75 13.98
C ARG A 85 -50.87 130.04 13.28
N LYS A 86 -50.80 129.99 11.94
CA LYS A 86 -50.51 131.06 10.95
C LYS A 86 -49.01 131.28 10.73
N LYS A 87 -48.49 131.33 9.50
CA LYS A 87 -49.00 132.00 8.28
C LYS A 87 -48.83 131.17 7.00
N VAL A 88 -49.83 131.23 6.13
CA VAL A 88 -49.79 130.79 4.72
C VAL A 88 -48.81 131.69 3.97
N LEU A 89 -47.73 131.09 3.46
CA LEU A 89 -46.81 131.62 2.45
C LEU A 89 -46.46 130.42 1.54
N SER A 90 -46.74 130.58 0.24
CA SER A 90 -46.31 129.78 -0.92
C SER A 90 -46.07 128.26 -0.72
N GLY A 91 -46.97 127.42 -1.25
CA GLY A 91 -46.94 125.95 -1.17
C GLY A 91 -45.72 125.25 -1.80
N VAL A 92 -44.77 125.97 -2.42
CA VAL A 92 -43.62 125.40 -3.12
C VAL A 92 -42.34 125.34 -2.26
N GLU A 93 -42.18 126.22 -1.26
CA GLU A 93 -40.97 126.27 -0.41
C GLU A 93 -41.04 125.31 0.79
N LEU A 94 -42.24 125.03 1.29
CA LEU A 94 -42.47 124.06 2.36
C LEU A 94 -42.32 122.60 1.89
N GLU A 95 -42.45 122.37 0.59
CA GLU A 95 -42.12 121.09 -0.05
C GLU A 95 -40.62 120.95 -0.28
N ARG A 96 -39.91 122.04 -0.64
CA ARG A 96 -38.43 122.04 -0.75
C ARG A 96 -37.74 121.80 0.59
N MET A 97 -38.18 122.42 1.68
CA MET A 97 -37.59 122.16 3.00
C MET A 97 -37.93 120.75 3.55
N ARG A 98 -39.13 120.22 3.25
CA ARG A 98 -39.47 118.82 3.53
C ARG A 98 -38.70 117.84 2.64
N ALA A 99 -38.41 118.21 1.41
CA ALA A 99 -37.56 117.46 0.48
C ALA A 99 -36.10 117.50 0.91
N GLU A 100 -35.58 118.63 1.39
CA GLU A 100 -34.22 118.74 1.92
C GLU A 100 -34.04 118.00 3.26
N GLU A 101 -35.03 118.04 4.15
CA GLU A 101 -35.04 117.23 5.37
C GLU A 101 -35.21 115.74 5.07
N SER A 102 -36.06 115.37 4.11
CA SER A 102 -36.20 113.98 3.68
C SER A 102 -34.96 113.50 2.94
N GLU A 103 -34.29 114.35 2.15
CA GLU A 103 -33.00 114.06 1.51
C GLU A 103 -31.88 113.93 2.53
N LYS A 104 -31.81 114.77 3.57
CA LYS A 104 -30.85 114.62 4.67
C LYS A 104 -31.10 113.33 5.44
N ARG A 105 -32.37 112.98 5.70
CA ARG A 105 -32.74 111.69 6.31
C ARG A 105 -32.41 110.52 5.38
N CYS A 106 -32.66 110.63 4.08
CA CYS A 106 -32.27 109.62 3.09
C CYS A 106 -30.75 109.47 3.00
N ARG A 107 -29.99 110.57 3.06
CA ARG A 107 -28.51 110.54 3.09
C ARG A 107 -27.99 109.91 4.37
N GLN A 108 -28.57 110.23 5.52
CA GLN A 108 -28.23 109.59 6.80
C GLN A 108 -28.59 108.10 6.79
N LEU A 109 -29.76 107.73 6.27
CA LEU A 109 -30.16 106.33 6.09
C LEU A 109 -29.26 105.60 5.09
N MET A 110 -28.86 106.24 3.99
CA MET A 110 -27.93 105.68 3.00
C MET A 110 -26.54 105.46 3.58
N LEU A 111 -26.03 106.37 4.42
CA LEU A 111 -24.76 106.23 5.13
C LEU A 111 -24.82 105.12 6.18
N LEU A 112 -25.92 105.02 6.93
CA LEU A 112 -26.14 103.91 7.86
C LEU A 112 -26.29 102.59 7.10
N GLN A 113 -26.94 102.59 5.93
CA GLN A 113 -27.10 101.41 5.09
C GLN A 113 -25.80 101.01 4.38
N SER A 114 -24.91 101.95 4.04
CA SER A 114 -23.57 101.64 3.53
C SER A 114 -22.70 101.07 4.66
N ARG A 115 -22.75 101.66 5.86
CA ARG A 115 -22.03 101.16 7.03
C ARG A 115 -22.51 99.77 7.46
N LEU A 116 -23.82 99.52 7.44
CA LEU A 116 -24.37 98.18 7.69
C LEU A 116 -23.95 97.19 6.60
N ARG A 117 -23.88 97.60 5.34
CA ARG A 117 -23.37 96.75 4.25
C ARG A 117 -21.89 96.41 4.43
N GLU A 118 -21.06 97.38 4.84
CA GLU A 118 -19.65 97.16 5.17
C GLU A 118 -19.49 96.18 6.34
N ILE A 119 -20.23 96.38 7.43
CA ILE A 119 -20.19 95.45 8.59
C ILE A 119 -20.63 94.05 8.15
N VAL A 120 -21.69 93.94 7.35
CA VAL A 120 -22.14 92.65 6.82
C VAL A 120 -21.11 92.03 5.86
N SER A 121 -20.38 92.81 5.05
CA SER A 121 -19.30 92.27 4.21
C SER A 121 -18.10 91.84 5.05
N GLU A 122 -17.70 92.62 6.05
CA GLU A 122 -16.63 92.28 6.99
C GLU A 122 -16.99 91.01 7.77
N GLU A 123 -18.21 90.88 8.28
CA GLU A 123 -18.70 89.67 8.94
C GLU A 123 -18.75 88.47 7.99
N LYS A 124 -19.13 88.66 6.72
CA LYS A 124 -19.09 87.60 5.71
C LYS A 124 -17.67 87.16 5.39
N GLU A 125 -16.73 88.09 5.23
CA GLU A 125 -15.32 87.80 4.99
C GLU A 125 -14.70 87.09 6.19
N MET A 126 -14.98 87.55 7.40
CA MET A 126 -14.55 86.88 8.63
C MET A 126 -15.19 85.49 8.77
N SER A 127 -16.47 85.34 8.46
CA SER A 127 -17.16 84.05 8.46
C SER A 127 -16.58 83.10 7.42
N ASN A 128 -16.27 83.58 6.22
CA ASN A 128 -15.63 82.79 5.16
C ASN A 128 -14.19 82.41 5.50
N ALA A 129 -13.43 83.30 6.15
CA ALA A 129 -12.08 82.99 6.61
C ALA A 129 -12.11 81.95 7.74
N VAL A 130 -13.06 82.07 8.68
CA VAL A 130 -13.27 81.10 9.76
C VAL A 130 -13.76 79.76 9.21
N SER A 131 -14.70 79.75 8.25
CA SER A 131 -15.16 78.52 7.60
C SER A 131 -14.03 77.85 6.82
N GLY A 132 -13.24 78.60 6.05
CA GLY A 132 -12.06 78.08 5.35
C GLY A 132 -11.01 77.50 6.31
N ALA A 133 -10.80 78.12 7.47
CA ALA A 133 -9.92 77.58 8.51
C ALA A 133 -10.47 76.31 9.16
N ILE A 134 -11.80 76.26 9.40
CA ILE A 134 -12.50 75.08 9.90
C ILE A 134 -12.44 73.94 8.89
N ASP A 135 -12.69 74.21 7.61
CA ASP A 135 -12.61 73.24 6.51
C ASP A 135 -11.19 72.72 6.32
N ALA A 136 -10.18 73.59 6.36
CA ALA A 136 -8.78 73.17 6.32
C ALA A 136 -8.41 72.27 7.51
N ARG A 137 -8.94 72.57 8.71
CA ARG A 137 -8.77 71.73 9.90
C ARG A 137 -9.50 70.41 9.76
N TRP A 138 -10.73 70.39 9.25
CA TRP A 138 -11.49 69.17 8.99
C TRP A 138 -10.84 68.30 7.94
N MET A 139 -10.35 68.87 6.83
CA MET A 139 -9.63 68.13 5.80
C MET A 139 -8.35 67.50 6.36
N ARG A 140 -7.63 68.21 7.22
CA ARG A 140 -6.45 67.65 7.91
C ARG A 140 -6.85 66.50 8.84
N PHE A 141 -7.89 66.70 9.64
CA PHE A 141 -8.42 65.67 10.55
C PHE A 141 -8.93 64.43 9.79
N LEU A 142 -9.69 64.60 8.70
CA LEU A 142 -10.20 63.50 7.87
C LEU A 142 -9.07 62.75 7.18
N ARG A 143 -8.02 63.45 6.71
CA ARG A 143 -6.82 62.79 6.16
C ARG A 143 -6.08 61.99 7.23
N GLU A 144 -5.94 62.51 8.44
CA GLU A 144 -5.34 61.77 9.56
C GLU A 144 -6.18 60.54 9.94
N CYS A 145 -7.51 60.67 10.01
CA CYS A 145 -8.39 59.53 10.24
C CYS A 145 -8.27 58.49 9.13
N LYS A 146 -8.30 58.91 7.85
CA LYS A 146 -8.18 57.97 6.73
C LYS A 146 -6.79 57.34 6.65
N GLN A 147 -5.74 58.08 6.97
CA GLN A 147 -4.39 57.55 7.08
C GLN A 147 -4.30 56.47 8.16
N ARG A 148 -4.91 56.69 9.34
CA ARG A 148 -4.96 55.67 10.40
C ARG A 148 -5.74 54.43 9.98
N GLU A 149 -6.87 54.59 9.30
CA GLU A 149 -7.63 53.46 8.73
C GLU A 149 -6.79 52.67 7.73
N LEU A 150 -6.14 53.33 6.76
CA LEU A 150 -5.32 52.66 5.76
C LEU A 150 -4.12 51.95 6.38
N VAL A 151 -3.48 52.54 7.39
CA VAL A 151 -2.38 51.88 8.12
C VAL A 151 -2.90 50.64 8.84
N ALA A 152 -4.06 50.72 9.49
CA ALA A 152 -4.68 49.56 10.13
C ALA A 152 -5.05 48.45 9.12
N GLU A 153 -5.61 48.80 7.96
CA GLU A 153 -5.89 47.87 6.87
C GLU A 153 -4.62 47.20 6.32
N ILE A 154 -3.55 47.98 6.09
CA ILE A 154 -2.25 47.46 5.66
C ILE A 154 -1.66 46.51 6.70
N GLU A 155 -1.79 46.82 8.00
CA GLU A 155 -1.33 45.94 9.07
C GLU A 155 -2.12 44.63 9.12
N VAL A 156 -3.45 44.68 8.94
CA VAL A 156 -4.28 43.48 8.87
C VAL A 156 -3.86 42.64 7.68
N LEU A 157 -3.71 43.24 6.48
CA LEU A 157 -3.23 42.55 5.29
C LEU A 157 -1.83 41.97 5.49
N ARG A 158 -0.92 42.72 6.13
CA ARG A 158 0.43 42.22 6.44
C ARG A 158 0.37 40.98 7.34
N ARG A 159 -0.42 41.02 8.42
CA ARG A 159 -0.57 39.87 9.34
C ARG A 159 -1.19 38.67 8.64
N THR A 160 -2.16 38.87 7.76
CA THR A 160 -2.74 37.76 6.98
C THR A 160 -1.72 37.20 5.99
N PHE A 161 -0.95 38.05 5.30
CA PHE A 161 0.13 37.61 4.42
C PHE A 161 1.21 36.84 5.18
N GLU A 162 1.72 37.36 6.30
CA GLU A 162 2.71 36.67 7.15
C GLU A 162 2.18 35.30 7.60
N ALA A 163 0.95 35.24 8.12
CA ALA A 163 0.36 33.96 8.52
C ALA A 163 0.15 33.00 7.34
N THR A 164 -0.10 33.50 6.13
CA THR A 164 -0.14 32.63 4.93
C THR A 164 1.25 32.15 4.54
N LEU A 165 2.27 33.00 4.63
CA LEU A 165 3.65 32.63 4.38
C LEU A 165 4.12 31.58 5.38
N ASP A 166 3.90 31.76 6.68
CA ASP A 166 4.28 30.79 7.71
C ASP A 166 3.63 29.41 7.47
N ARG A 167 2.34 29.39 7.09
CA ARG A 167 1.66 28.14 6.73
C ARG A 167 2.29 27.50 5.49
N LYS A 168 2.56 28.28 4.44
CA LYS A 168 3.18 27.78 3.20
C LYS A 168 4.61 27.33 3.43
N GLU A 169 5.37 28.01 4.29
CA GLU A 169 6.70 27.61 4.72
C GLU A 169 6.66 26.32 5.53
N GLY A 170 5.72 26.18 6.47
CA GLY A 170 5.45 24.95 7.19
C GLY A 170 5.16 23.78 6.24
N PHE A 171 4.23 23.96 5.30
CA PHE A 171 3.95 22.96 4.26
C PHE A 171 5.18 22.65 3.39
N ALA A 172 6.00 23.66 3.08
CA ALA A 172 7.23 23.44 2.32
C ALA A 172 8.28 22.66 3.13
N VAL A 173 8.36 22.86 4.45
CA VAL A 173 9.23 22.06 5.33
C VAL A 173 8.77 20.62 5.39
N THR A 174 7.48 20.37 5.63
CA THR A 174 6.95 19.00 5.68
C THR A 174 7.13 18.28 4.34
N LEU A 175 6.88 18.97 3.21
CA LEU A 175 7.13 18.40 1.88
C LEU A 175 8.61 18.07 1.64
N ARG A 176 9.53 18.89 2.15
CA ARG A 176 10.97 18.57 2.07
C ARG A 176 11.34 17.35 2.92
N GLU A 177 10.75 17.21 4.10
CA GLU A 177 10.94 16.04 4.95
C GLU A 177 10.38 14.77 4.29
N GLU A 178 9.17 14.83 3.73
CA GLU A 178 8.56 13.73 2.98
C GLU A 178 9.40 13.35 1.76
N LEU A 179 9.94 14.33 1.02
CA LEU A 179 10.87 14.07 -0.09
C LEU A 179 12.15 13.39 0.39
N ASN A 180 12.75 13.84 1.49
CA ASN A 180 13.93 13.21 2.05
C ASN A 180 13.66 11.76 2.47
N VAL A 181 12.54 11.49 3.13
CA VAL A 181 12.13 10.13 3.51
C VAL A 181 11.90 9.27 2.27
N ALA A 182 11.25 9.79 1.23
CA ALA A 182 11.05 9.08 -0.03
C ALA A 182 12.39 8.76 -0.72
N GLU A 183 13.33 9.71 -0.75
CA GLU A 183 14.67 9.48 -1.28
C GLU A 183 15.45 8.43 -0.48
N GLU A 184 15.36 8.45 0.85
CA GLU A 184 15.98 7.46 1.72
C GLU A 184 15.39 6.06 1.50
N GLN A 185 14.07 5.96 1.36
CA GLN A 185 13.39 4.71 1.02
C GLN A 185 13.84 4.19 -0.35
N CYS A 186 13.94 5.05 -1.37
CA CYS A 186 14.49 4.68 -2.67
C CYS A 186 15.93 4.18 -2.54
N ARG A 187 16.81 4.93 -1.86
CA ARG A 187 18.21 4.52 -1.63
C ARG A 187 18.30 3.18 -0.89
N HIS A 188 17.45 2.94 0.10
CA HIS A 188 17.41 1.69 0.85
C HIS A 188 16.97 0.52 -0.02
N ALA A 189 15.88 0.68 -0.80
CA ALA A 189 15.40 -0.33 -1.73
C ALA A 189 16.45 -0.66 -2.82
N PHE A 190 17.18 0.34 -3.31
CA PHE A 190 18.27 0.10 -4.26
C PHE A 190 19.43 -0.66 -3.62
N ARG A 191 19.85 -0.30 -2.39
CA ARG A 191 20.91 -1.02 -1.68
C ARG A 191 20.52 -2.46 -1.40
N SER A 192 19.33 -2.71 -0.87
CA SER A 192 18.88 -4.08 -0.59
C SER A 192 18.77 -4.92 -1.86
N HIS A 193 18.28 -4.35 -2.96
CA HIS A 193 18.26 -5.04 -4.26
C HIS A 193 19.69 -5.34 -4.77
N MET A 194 20.63 -4.41 -4.62
CA MET A 194 22.03 -4.64 -4.99
C MET A 194 22.70 -5.70 -4.11
N ASP A 195 22.38 -5.77 -2.82
CA ASP A 195 22.86 -6.83 -1.93
C ASP A 195 22.33 -8.19 -2.36
N VAL A 196 21.04 -8.28 -2.71
CA VAL A 196 20.44 -9.51 -3.26
C VAL A 196 21.10 -9.90 -4.58
N LEU A 197 21.28 -8.96 -5.52
CA LEU A 197 21.97 -9.22 -6.78
C LEU A 197 23.41 -9.68 -6.56
N SER A 198 24.12 -9.08 -5.59
CA SER A 198 25.49 -9.47 -5.25
C SER A 198 25.54 -10.89 -4.70
N SER A 199 24.62 -11.25 -3.78
CA SER A 199 24.51 -12.62 -3.26
C SER A 199 24.19 -13.64 -4.35
N LEU A 200 23.34 -13.26 -5.32
CA LEU A 200 22.99 -14.11 -6.46
C LEU A 200 24.19 -14.30 -7.40
N LEU A 201 24.93 -13.22 -7.68
CA LEU A 201 26.16 -13.28 -8.47
C LEU A 201 27.22 -14.14 -7.80
N GLU A 202 27.39 -14.03 -6.47
CA GLU A 202 28.30 -14.89 -5.71
C GLU A 202 27.90 -16.37 -5.82
N LEU A 203 26.62 -16.69 -5.65
CA LEU A 203 26.11 -18.06 -5.79
C LEU A 203 26.33 -18.60 -7.21
N HIS A 204 26.05 -17.79 -8.24
CA HIS A 204 26.32 -18.17 -9.63
C HIS A 204 27.83 -18.33 -9.89
N SER A 205 28.67 -17.49 -9.32
CA SER A 205 30.13 -17.60 -9.44
C SER A 205 30.68 -18.86 -8.75
N ALA A 206 30.11 -19.25 -7.61
CA ALA A 206 30.47 -20.47 -6.91
C ALA A 206 30.04 -21.69 -7.74
N ARG A 207 28.78 -21.71 -8.20
CA ARG A 207 28.26 -22.80 -9.03
C ARG A 207 29.04 -22.96 -10.35
N THR A 208 29.43 -21.86 -10.98
CA THR A 208 30.23 -21.91 -12.23
C THR A 208 31.62 -22.46 -11.95
N LYS A 209 32.28 -22.05 -10.87
CA LYS A 209 33.55 -22.65 -10.44
C LYS A 209 33.45 -24.13 -10.12
N ASP A 210 32.37 -24.55 -9.45
CA ASP A 210 32.14 -25.97 -9.14
C ASP A 210 31.97 -26.78 -10.43
N LEU A 211 31.19 -26.28 -11.39
CA LEU A 211 31.03 -26.91 -12.71
C LEU A 211 32.33 -26.92 -13.52
N GLU A 212 33.12 -25.86 -13.47
CA GLU A 212 34.45 -25.81 -14.11
C GLU A 212 35.37 -26.85 -13.47
N ALA A 213 35.40 -26.96 -12.14
CA ALA A 213 36.20 -27.96 -11.44
C ALA A 213 35.75 -29.41 -11.74
N GLU A 214 34.44 -29.66 -11.83
CA GLU A 214 33.90 -30.96 -12.24
C GLU A 214 34.29 -31.29 -13.70
N LEU A 215 34.22 -30.32 -14.61
CA LEU A 215 34.63 -30.48 -15.99
C LEU A 215 36.13 -30.77 -16.10
N ASP A 216 36.96 -30.01 -15.40
CA ASP A 216 38.40 -30.21 -15.37
C ASP A 216 38.76 -31.59 -14.81
N ALA A 217 38.10 -32.02 -13.72
CA ALA A 217 38.27 -33.35 -13.17
C ALA A 217 37.93 -34.44 -14.19
N ASN A 218 36.75 -34.34 -14.84
CA ASN A 218 36.33 -35.30 -15.87
C ASN A 218 37.29 -35.31 -17.08
N VAL A 219 37.83 -34.15 -17.48
CA VAL A 219 38.82 -34.06 -18.55
C VAL A 219 40.12 -34.75 -18.12
N THR A 220 40.58 -34.54 -16.89
CA THR A 220 41.79 -35.21 -16.40
C THR A 220 41.63 -36.72 -16.27
N GLU A 221 40.45 -37.19 -15.83
CA GLU A 221 40.13 -38.62 -15.76
C GLU A 221 40.11 -39.24 -17.15
N MET A 222 39.40 -38.64 -18.11
CA MET A 222 39.40 -39.11 -19.50
C MET A 222 40.80 -39.11 -20.11
N GLN A 223 41.61 -38.09 -19.85
CA GLN A 223 43.00 -38.04 -20.32
C GLN A 223 43.83 -39.20 -19.75
N GLN A 224 43.71 -39.48 -18.46
CA GLN A 224 44.39 -40.61 -17.82
C GLN A 224 43.93 -41.94 -18.42
N ASP A 225 42.63 -42.14 -18.59
CA ASP A 225 42.08 -43.36 -19.21
C ASP A 225 42.63 -43.55 -20.63
N PHE A 226 42.66 -42.50 -21.45
CA PHE A 226 43.25 -42.56 -22.78
C PHE A 226 44.75 -42.87 -22.75
N GLU A 227 45.50 -42.33 -21.79
CA GLU A 227 46.92 -42.63 -21.62
C GLU A 227 47.14 -44.09 -21.20
N TYR A 228 46.30 -44.63 -20.30
CA TYR A 228 46.34 -46.04 -19.90
C TYR A 228 46.00 -46.97 -21.07
N GLU A 229 44.92 -46.71 -21.79
CA GLU A 229 44.52 -47.49 -22.97
C GLU A 229 45.62 -47.46 -24.03
N ARG A 230 46.21 -46.29 -24.27
CA ARG A 230 47.33 -46.12 -25.19
C ARG A 230 48.54 -46.94 -24.76
N ALA A 231 48.94 -46.88 -23.48
CA ALA A 231 50.07 -47.65 -22.97
C ALA A 231 49.81 -49.17 -23.06
N GLU A 232 48.58 -49.61 -22.80
CA GLU A 232 48.19 -51.02 -22.93
C GLU A 232 48.25 -51.48 -24.39
N LEU A 233 47.78 -50.66 -25.34
CA LEU A 233 47.88 -50.94 -26.77
C LEU A 233 49.33 -50.98 -27.25
N GLU A 234 50.17 -50.04 -26.82
CA GLU A 234 51.60 -50.04 -27.14
C GLU A 234 52.30 -51.29 -26.60
N LEU A 235 51.97 -51.73 -25.38
CA LEU A 235 52.49 -52.96 -24.79
C LEU A 235 52.03 -54.21 -25.54
N LYS A 236 50.73 -54.33 -25.86
CA LYS A 236 50.20 -55.46 -26.65
C LYS A 236 50.87 -55.52 -28.02
N HIS A 237 51.00 -54.38 -28.68
CA HIS A 237 51.68 -54.31 -29.97
C HIS A 237 53.15 -54.76 -29.88
N MET A 238 53.87 -54.36 -28.83
CA MET A 238 55.25 -54.80 -28.59
C MET A 238 55.34 -56.32 -28.43
N ILE A 239 54.46 -56.91 -27.61
CA ILE A 239 54.42 -58.36 -27.39
C ILE A 239 54.13 -59.09 -28.70
N GLU A 240 53.12 -58.64 -29.47
CA GLU A 240 52.78 -59.22 -30.78
C GLU A 240 53.95 -59.11 -31.77
N MET A 241 54.69 -58.00 -31.77
CA MET A 241 55.89 -57.83 -32.60
C MET A 241 57.01 -58.80 -32.20
N ASP A 242 57.21 -59.01 -30.90
CA ASP A 242 58.22 -59.96 -30.40
C ASP A 242 57.83 -61.41 -30.68
N ASP A 243 56.54 -61.76 -30.56
CA ASP A 243 56.02 -63.08 -30.94
C ASP A 243 56.21 -63.35 -32.44
N LEU A 244 55.90 -62.37 -33.29
CA LEU A 244 56.12 -62.49 -34.74
C LEU A 244 57.61 -62.62 -35.08
N ARG A 245 58.50 -61.91 -34.39
CA ARG A 245 59.96 -62.08 -34.55
C ARG A 245 60.39 -63.50 -34.18
N LEU A 246 59.93 -64.02 -33.04
CA LEU A 246 60.24 -65.38 -32.60
C LEU A 246 59.75 -66.44 -33.59
N ILE A 247 58.55 -66.27 -34.15
CA ILE A 247 58.03 -67.16 -35.20
C ILE A 247 58.94 -67.14 -36.43
N LEU A 248 59.37 -65.94 -36.88
CA LEU A 248 60.26 -65.80 -38.03
C LEU A 248 61.63 -66.45 -37.77
N GLU A 249 62.20 -66.27 -36.57
CA GLU A 249 63.44 -66.93 -36.15
C GLU A 249 63.29 -68.45 -36.14
N ASN A 250 62.22 -68.98 -35.53
CA ASN A 250 61.95 -70.41 -35.50
C ASN A 250 61.81 -70.98 -36.92
N MET A 251 61.04 -70.32 -37.79
CA MET A 251 60.89 -70.73 -39.20
C MET A 251 62.24 -70.74 -39.94
N ALA A 252 63.12 -69.76 -39.68
CA ALA A 252 64.46 -69.74 -40.26
C ALA A 252 65.30 -70.94 -39.77
N THR A 253 65.27 -71.24 -38.46
CA THR A 253 65.99 -72.40 -37.91
C THR A 253 65.45 -73.74 -38.42
N GLU A 254 64.13 -73.88 -38.59
CA GLU A 254 63.53 -75.08 -39.15
C GLU A 254 63.94 -75.30 -40.61
N ALA A 255 64.00 -74.23 -41.40
CA ALA A 255 64.49 -74.28 -42.78
C ALA A 255 65.96 -74.78 -42.84
N GLU A 256 66.84 -74.23 -41.99
CA GLU A 256 68.24 -74.69 -41.88
C GLU A 256 68.35 -76.16 -41.46
N MET A 257 67.49 -76.63 -40.54
CA MET A 257 67.46 -78.03 -40.10
C MET A 257 66.97 -78.98 -41.20
N LEU A 258 65.98 -78.58 -41.99
CA LEU A 258 65.51 -79.36 -43.14
C LEU A 258 66.58 -79.46 -44.23
N GLU A 259 67.33 -78.38 -44.50
CA GLU A 259 68.47 -78.42 -45.41
C GLU A 259 69.55 -79.43 -44.96
N LYS A 260 69.86 -79.48 -43.66
CA LYS A 260 70.80 -80.46 -43.09
C LYS A 260 70.31 -81.90 -43.24
N LYS A 261 69.04 -82.17 -42.94
CA LYS A 261 68.45 -83.51 -43.08
C LYS A 261 68.49 -84.01 -44.52
N LEU A 262 68.18 -83.15 -45.49
CA LEU A 262 68.28 -83.50 -46.90
C LEU A 262 69.73 -83.87 -47.28
N GLN A 263 70.74 -83.22 -46.69
CA GLN A 263 72.14 -83.60 -46.89
C GLN A 263 72.46 -84.97 -46.28
N GLU A 264 71.97 -85.27 -45.07
CA GLU A 264 72.15 -86.56 -44.39
C GLU A 264 71.50 -87.72 -45.16
N GLU A 265 70.23 -87.56 -45.59
CA GLU A 265 69.51 -88.58 -46.37
C GLU A 265 70.19 -88.92 -47.70
N THR A 266 70.83 -87.94 -48.35
CA THR A 266 71.62 -88.20 -49.57
C THR A 266 72.87 -89.04 -49.30
N SER A 267 73.40 -89.07 -48.08
CA SER A 267 74.57 -89.87 -47.71
C SER A 267 74.23 -91.32 -47.35
N GLU A 268 73.14 -91.55 -46.61
CA GLU A 268 72.67 -92.88 -46.23
C GLU A 268 72.20 -93.73 -47.43
N GLY A 269 71.68 -93.07 -48.48
CA GLY A 269 71.31 -93.72 -49.74
C GLY A 269 72.48 -94.40 -50.48
N TYR A 270 73.72 -94.00 -50.24
CA TYR A 270 74.91 -94.64 -50.84
C TYR A 270 75.34 -95.90 -50.08
N GLU A 271 75.17 -95.96 -48.76
CA GLU A 271 75.62 -97.07 -47.92
C GLU A 271 74.71 -98.31 -48.08
N THR A 272 73.40 -98.10 -48.16
CA THR A 272 72.40 -99.19 -48.33
C THR A 272 72.45 -99.90 -49.68
N ALA A 273 73.17 -99.34 -50.67
CA ALA A 273 73.40 -99.99 -51.96
C ALA A 273 74.55 -101.03 -51.92
N ALA A 274 75.46 -100.94 -50.95
CA ALA A 274 76.61 -101.84 -50.83
C ALA A 274 76.23 -103.19 -50.18
N GLU A 275 75.32 -103.18 -49.21
CA GLU A 275 74.98 -104.37 -48.41
C GLU A 275 74.19 -105.43 -49.19
N LYS A 276 73.43 -105.03 -50.22
CA LYS A 276 72.63 -105.95 -51.05
C LYS A 276 73.48 -106.88 -51.95
N MET A 277 74.78 -106.61 -52.10
CA MET A 277 75.66 -107.41 -52.94
C MET A 277 76.20 -108.68 -52.22
N ASP A 278 76.20 -108.69 -50.88
CA ASP A 278 76.79 -109.77 -50.06
C ASP A 278 75.81 -110.91 -49.72
N GLU A 279 74.50 -110.69 -49.88
CA GLU A 279 73.47 -111.69 -49.59
C GLU A 279 73.35 -112.77 -50.68
N ALA A 280 73.72 -112.46 -51.92
CA ALA A 280 73.65 -113.41 -53.05
C ALA A 280 74.66 -114.57 -52.97
N MET A 281 75.69 -114.48 -52.12
CA MET A 281 76.77 -115.46 -52.03
C MET A 281 76.42 -116.69 -51.15
N ARG A 282 75.47 -116.54 -50.22
CA ARG A 282 75.09 -117.56 -49.23
C ARG A 282 74.09 -118.62 -49.72
N GLU A 283 73.44 -118.37 -50.86
CA GLU A 283 72.35 -119.23 -51.35
C GLU A 283 72.87 -120.52 -52.03
N MET A 284 74.10 -120.51 -52.56
CA MET A 284 74.67 -121.63 -53.33
C MET A 284 75.18 -122.80 -52.45
N GLU A 285 75.40 -122.57 -51.16
CA GLU A 285 75.88 -123.58 -50.20
C GLU A 285 74.75 -124.51 -49.71
N ALA A 286 73.48 -124.09 -49.84
CA ALA A 286 72.33 -124.81 -49.32
C ALA A 286 71.89 -126.02 -50.17
N ASP A 287 72.32 -126.10 -51.44
CA ASP A 287 71.83 -127.11 -52.38
C ASP A 287 72.50 -128.49 -52.28
N LEU A 288 73.68 -128.58 -51.64
CA LEU A 288 74.42 -129.85 -51.51
C LEU A 288 73.91 -130.73 -50.34
N ASN A 289 73.20 -130.17 -49.37
CA ASN A 289 72.70 -130.89 -48.18
C ASN A 289 71.41 -131.71 -48.43
N LYS A 290 70.73 -131.52 -49.56
CA LYS A 290 69.39 -132.09 -49.83
C LYS A 290 69.39 -133.59 -50.15
N VAL A 291 70.53 -134.20 -50.45
CA VAL A 291 70.60 -135.62 -50.84
C VAL A 291 70.72 -136.56 -49.62
N GLU A 292 71.18 -136.07 -48.47
CA GLU A 292 71.32 -136.86 -47.24
C GLU A 292 70.00 -137.05 -46.45
N GLU A 293 69.00 -136.20 -46.66
CA GLU A 293 67.75 -136.19 -45.86
C GLU A 293 66.68 -137.19 -46.34
N GLY A 294 66.81 -137.74 -47.56
CA GLY A 294 65.78 -138.58 -48.18
C GLY A 294 65.45 -139.87 -47.41
N LEU A 295 66.43 -140.45 -46.73
CA LEU A 295 66.24 -141.69 -45.95
C LEU A 295 65.74 -141.43 -44.52
N ARG A 296 65.72 -140.17 -44.05
CA ARG A 296 65.11 -139.76 -42.76
C ARG A 296 63.60 -139.47 -42.86
N GLY A 297 63.08 -139.23 -44.06
CA GLY A 297 61.72 -138.70 -44.28
C GLY A 297 60.54 -139.63 -43.95
N GLU A 298 60.72 -140.95 -43.97
CA GLU A 298 59.59 -141.89 -43.83
C GLU A 298 59.15 -142.07 -42.36
N LEU A 299 60.08 -142.11 -41.41
CA LEU A 299 59.79 -142.11 -39.96
C LEU A 299 59.23 -140.74 -39.49
N ASP A 300 59.60 -139.69 -40.20
CA ASP A 300 59.20 -138.31 -39.95
C ASP A 300 57.72 -138.04 -40.25
N SER A 301 57.13 -138.76 -41.21
CA SER A 301 55.76 -138.52 -41.70
C SER A 301 54.66 -138.72 -40.65
N ARG A 302 54.82 -139.67 -39.73
CA ARG A 302 53.84 -139.91 -38.64
C ARG A 302 54.03 -138.97 -37.45
N TYR A 303 55.26 -138.57 -37.17
CA TYR A 303 55.58 -137.55 -36.18
C TYR A 303 55.09 -136.17 -36.64
N LYS A 304 55.19 -135.88 -37.96
CA LYS A 304 54.67 -134.66 -38.61
C LYS A 304 53.17 -134.43 -38.39
N ASN A 305 52.33 -135.47 -38.39
CA ASN A 305 50.89 -135.30 -38.22
C ASN A 305 50.50 -134.87 -36.79
N PHE A 306 51.04 -135.52 -35.76
CA PHE A 306 50.81 -135.14 -34.36
C PHE A 306 51.41 -133.76 -34.02
N MET A 307 52.62 -133.48 -34.54
CA MET A 307 53.25 -132.17 -34.41
C MET A 307 52.47 -131.08 -35.16
N SER A 308 51.83 -131.38 -36.30
CA SER A 308 51.02 -130.37 -37.03
C SER A 308 49.77 -129.94 -36.26
N THR A 309 49.08 -130.87 -35.58
CA THR A 309 47.89 -130.56 -34.78
C THR A 309 48.25 -129.83 -33.49
N ALA A 310 49.36 -130.21 -32.84
CA ALA A 310 49.88 -129.50 -31.68
C ALA A 310 50.41 -128.10 -32.04
N GLN A 311 51.06 -127.94 -33.20
CA GLN A 311 51.50 -126.64 -33.73
C GLN A 311 50.31 -125.76 -34.15
N ALA A 312 49.23 -126.33 -34.71
CA ALA A 312 48.02 -125.59 -35.06
C ALA A 312 47.31 -125.03 -33.81
N ASN A 313 47.11 -125.87 -32.79
CA ASN A 313 46.51 -125.43 -31.53
C ASN A 313 47.40 -124.42 -30.77
N MET A 314 48.72 -124.59 -30.83
CA MET A 314 49.67 -123.63 -30.26
C MET A 314 49.64 -122.29 -31.01
N LYS A 315 49.55 -122.30 -32.34
CA LYS A 315 49.37 -121.09 -33.15
C LYS A 315 48.07 -120.37 -32.80
N GLU A 316 46.94 -121.09 -32.75
CA GLU A 316 45.64 -120.52 -32.38
C GLU A 316 45.63 -119.94 -30.96
N TYR A 317 46.27 -120.61 -29.99
CA TYR A 317 46.42 -120.06 -28.63
C TYR A 317 47.28 -118.80 -28.61
N THR A 318 48.41 -118.78 -29.34
CA THR A 318 49.27 -117.58 -29.42
C THR A 318 48.60 -116.42 -30.16
N GLU A 319 47.77 -116.70 -31.16
CA GLU A 319 46.96 -115.70 -31.87
C GLU A 319 45.89 -115.13 -30.92
N LYS A 320 45.15 -115.97 -30.20
CA LYS A 320 44.20 -115.51 -29.18
C LYS A 320 44.86 -114.73 -28.06
N CYS A 321 46.05 -115.11 -27.61
CA CYS A 321 46.80 -114.33 -26.62
C CYS A 321 47.26 -112.96 -27.16
N LYS A 322 47.59 -112.87 -28.46
CA LYS A 322 47.90 -111.58 -29.10
C LYS A 322 46.65 -110.71 -29.23
N GLU A 323 45.52 -111.28 -29.64
CA GLU A 323 44.23 -110.59 -29.69
C GLU A 323 43.80 -110.10 -28.29
N ASP A 324 43.99 -110.93 -27.26
CA ASP A 324 43.74 -110.56 -25.86
C ASP A 324 44.67 -109.41 -25.43
N GLN A 325 45.96 -109.45 -25.77
CA GLN A 325 46.90 -108.36 -25.48
C GLN A 325 46.50 -107.06 -26.17
N GLU A 326 46.16 -107.11 -27.47
CA GLU A 326 45.73 -105.95 -28.26
C GLU A 326 44.42 -105.35 -27.75
N THR A 327 43.45 -106.19 -27.36
CA THR A 327 42.20 -105.71 -26.74
C THR A 327 42.46 -105.10 -25.37
N THR A 328 43.38 -105.66 -24.58
CA THR A 328 43.77 -105.11 -23.27
C THR A 328 44.43 -103.73 -23.43
N GLU A 329 45.32 -103.57 -24.40
CA GLU A 329 45.97 -102.28 -24.72
C GLU A 329 44.95 -101.26 -25.25
N ARG A 330 43.99 -101.69 -26.08
CA ARG A 330 42.90 -100.84 -26.56
C ARG A 330 41.98 -100.38 -25.42
N ILE A 331 41.63 -101.27 -24.49
CA ILE A 331 40.85 -100.93 -23.29
C ILE A 331 41.62 -99.92 -22.43
N ALA A 332 42.92 -100.13 -22.21
CA ALA A 332 43.76 -99.20 -21.45
C ALA A 332 43.83 -97.81 -22.12
N ALA A 333 43.96 -97.75 -23.45
CA ALA A 333 43.93 -96.49 -24.20
C ALA A 333 42.57 -95.78 -24.08
N GLN A 334 41.46 -96.53 -24.15
CA GLN A 334 40.12 -95.99 -23.96
C GLN A 334 39.89 -95.48 -22.54
N LEU A 335 40.35 -96.19 -21.51
CA LEU A 335 40.29 -95.76 -20.10
C LEU A 335 41.02 -94.44 -19.87
N ARG A 336 42.24 -94.29 -20.42
CA ARG A 336 42.99 -93.01 -20.35
C ARG A 336 42.24 -91.87 -21.05
N LYS A 337 41.59 -92.16 -22.18
CA LYS A 337 40.78 -91.16 -22.90
C LYS A 337 39.54 -90.74 -22.09
N ILE A 338 38.88 -91.71 -21.45
CA ILE A 338 37.74 -91.45 -20.56
C ILE A 338 38.19 -90.58 -19.38
N GLU A 339 39.32 -90.88 -18.74
CA GLU A 339 39.85 -90.11 -17.61
C GLU A 339 40.19 -88.65 -18.01
N LYS A 340 40.81 -88.45 -19.18
CA LYS A 340 41.04 -87.09 -19.74
C LYS A 340 39.73 -86.33 -20.01
N LEU A 341 38.71 -87.01 -20.53
CA LEU A 341 37.41 -86.39 -20.74
C LEU A 341 36.70 -86.10 -19.41
N GLN A 342 36.80 -86.98 -18.42
CA GLN A 342 36.24 -86.78 -17.09
C GLN A 342 36.89 -85.60 -16.35
N THR A 343 38.22 -85.47 -16.40
CA THR A 343 38.95 -84.32 -15.84
C THR A 343 38.59 -83.02 -16.56
N SER A 344 38.48 -83.04 -17.89
CA SER A 344 37.98 -81.89 -18.66
C SER A 344 36.55 -81.51 -18.25
N VAL A 345 35.61 -82.45 -18.20
CA VAL A 345 34.23 -82.21 -17.75
C VAL A 345 34.20 -81.67 -16.32
N ALA A 346 35.02 -82.20 -15.42
CA ALA A 346 35.12 -81.68 -14.05
C ALA A 346 35.61 -80.22 -14.03
N SER A 347 36.64 -79.89 -14.81
CA SER A 347 37.13 -78.51 -14.93
C SER A 347 36.05 -77.55 -15.48
N TRP A 348 35.31 -77.96 -16.51
CA TRP A 348 34.20 -77.19 -17.06
C TRP A 348 33.06 -77.02 -16.05
N ARG A 349 32.71 -78.06 -15.29
CA ARG A 349 31.73 -77.95 -14.19
C ARG A 349 32.18 -76.95 -13.13
N THR A 350 33.45 -76.97 -12.73
CA THR A 350 33.97 -75.98 -11.78
C THR A 350 33.97 -74.55 -12.34
N ASN A 351 34.31 -74.38 -13.61
CA ASN A 351 34.29 -73.08 -14.28
C ASN A 351 32.87 -72.52 -14.42
N ILE A 352 31.89 -73.37 -14.78
CA ILE A 352 30.47 -72.98 -14.84
C ILE A 352 29.98 -72.57 -13.45
N ALA A 353 30.31 -73.34 -12.41
CA ALA A 353 29.92 -73.02 -11.04
C ALA A 353 30.57 -71.72 -10.53
N ARG A 354 31.85 -71.48 -10.86
CA ARG A 354 32.53 -70.23 -10.54
C ARG A 354 31.88 -69.04 -11.25
N ASN A 355 31.67 -69.14 -12.57
CA ASN A 355 31.00 -68.09 -13.34
C ASN A 355 29.59 -67.82 -12.81
N ALA A 356 28.81 -68.84 -12.47
CA ALA A 356 27.47 -68.67 -11.90
C ALA A 356 27.52 -67.86 -10.59
N LYS A 357 28.44 -68.18 -9.68
CA LYS A 357 28.63 -67.42 -8.43
C LYS A 357 29.08 -65.99 -8.66
N GLU A 358 29.99 -65.76 -9.60
CA GLU A 358 30.42 -64.41 -9.94
C GLU A 358 29.29 -63.58 -10.54
N TRP A 359 28.48 -64.17 -11.42
CA TRP A 359 27.30 -63.51 -11.99
C TRP A 359 26.26 -63.20 -10.92
N GLU A 360 26.01 -64.12 -10.00
CA GLU A 360 25.09 -63.91 -8.87
C GLU A 360 25.59 -62.78 -7.96
N SER A 361 26.89 -62.75 -7.64
CA SER A 361 27.50 -61.68 -6.85
C SER A 361 27.45 -60.32 -7.55
N ARG A 362 27.75 -60.27 -8.86
CA ARG A 362 27.66 -59.04 -9.66
C ARG A 362 26.22 -58.53 -9.72
N ASN A 363 25.27 -59.41 -10.02
CA ASN A 363 23.86 -59.05 -10.10
C ASN A 363 23.31 -58.59 -8.74
N SER A 364 23.71 -59.26 -7.65
CA SER A 364 23.37 -58.82 -6.29
C SER A 364 23.94 -57.44 -5.94
N GLY A 365 25.17 -57.14 -6.37
CA GLY A 365 25.77 -55.80 -6.21
C GLY A 365 24.98 -54.72 -6.97
N ILE A 366 24.65 -54.98 -8.24
CA ILE A 366 23.85 -54.07 -9.07
C ILE A 366 22.45 -53.86 -8.48
N GLU A 367 21.81 -54.92 -7.97
CA GLU A 367 20.52 -54.83 -7.30
C GLU A 367 20.58 -53.97 -6.02
N ALA A 368 21.64 -54.12 -5.22
CA ALA A 368 21.85 -53.31 -4.02
C ALA A 368 22.05 -51.83 -4.35
N GLU A 369 22.83 -51.50 -5.38
CA GLU A 369 23.03 -50.13 -5.85
C GLU A 369 21.74 -49.52 -6.42
N ARG A 370 21.00 -50.29 -7.22
CA ARG A 370 19.66 -49.90 -7.71
C ARG A 370 18.73 -49.61 -6.53
N ASP A 371 18.70 -50.46 -5.52
CA ASP A 371 17.80 -50.29 -4.39
C ASP A 371 18.21 -49.13 -3.49
N ALA A 372 19.52 -48.89 -3.32
CA ALA A 372 20.04 -47.72 -2.64
C ALA A 372 19.64 -46.43 -3.37
N THR A 373 19.88 -46.34 -4.69
CA THR A 373 19.49 -45.16 -5.50
C THR A 373 17.98 -44.93 -5.48
N LEU A 374 17.17 -45.99 -5.60
CA LEU A 374 15.71 -45.90 -5.46
C LEU A 374 15.28 -45.42 -4.06
N ALA A 375 15.97 -45.85 -2.99
CA ALA A 375 15.70 -45.36 -1.63
C ALA A 375 16.05 -43.86 -1.50
N HIS A 376 17.17 -43.42 -2.08
CA HIS A 376 17.53 -41.99 -2.13
C HIS A 376 16.49 -41.17 -2.90
N LEU A 377 16.03 -41.65 -4.06
CA LEU A 377 14.98 -40.99 -4.84
C LEU A 377 13.65 -40.92 -4.09
N LYS A 378 13.24 -42.01 -3.42
CA LYS A 378 12.02 -42.01 -2.58
C LYS A 378 12.14 -41.00 -1.43
N ARG A 379 13.30 -40.94 -0.77
CA ARG A 379 13.56 -39.98 0.32
C ARG A 379 13.51 -38.54 -0.21
N LEU A 380 14.13 -38.26 -1.35
CA LEU A 380 14.14 -36.95 -1.98
C LEU A 380 12.72 -36.53 -2.41
N LYS A 381 11.97 -37.42 -3.06
CA LYS A 381 10.56 -37.20 -3.42
C LYS A 381 9.71 -36.91 -2.19
N GLY A 382 9.94 -37.62 -1.09
CA GLY A 382 9.27 -37.36 0.19
C GLY A 382 9.65 -36.02 0.82
N LYS A 383 10.89 -35.54 0.67
CA LYS A 383 11.30 -34.19 1.10
C LYS A 383 10.63 -33.11 0.23
N MET A 384 10.67 -33.27 -1.09
CA MET A 384 10.04 -32.37 -2.05
C MET A 384 8.53 -32.24 -1.80
N GLN A 385 7.84 -33.36 -1.58
CA GLN A 385 6.41 -33.35 -1.33
C GLN A 385 6.06 -32.63 -0.01
N ARG A 386 6.81 -32.90 1.08
CA ARG A 386 6.65 -32.18 2.35
C ARG A 386 6.89 -30.68 2.20
N TRP A 387 7.90 -30.29 1.42
CA TRP A 387 8.16 -28.87 1.15
C TRP A 387 7.00 -28.22 0.40
N ARG A 388 6.46 -28.87 -0.65
CA ARG A 388 5.28 -28.36 -1.37
C ARG A 388 4.06 -28.22 -0.46
N GLU A 389 3.80 -29.20 0.41
CA GLU A 389 2.69 -29.14 1.36
C GLU A 389 2.87 -28.01 2.37
N LEU A 390 4.09 -27.80 2.87
CA LEU A 390 4.41 -26.69 3.78
C LEU A 390 4.20 -25.33 3.10
N GLN A 391 4.71 -25.16 1.88
CA GLN A 391 4.54 -23.93 1.11
C GLN A 391 3.08 -23.68 0.74
N SER A 392 2.34 -24.73 0.39
CA SER A 392 0.89 -24.62 0.13
C SER A 392 0.14 -24.18 1.38
N LYS A 393 0.48 -24.69 2.56
CA LYS A 393 -0.13 -24.26 3.83
C LYS A 393 0.22 -22.81 4.15
N ALA A 394 1.50 -22.44 4.07
CA ALA A 394 1.95 -21.08 4.31
C ALA A 394 1.28 -20.07 3.37
N LEU A 395 1.10 -20.42 2.08
CA LEU A 395 0.38 -19.57 1.13
C LEU A 395 -1.09 -19.43 1.51
N VAL A 396 -1.75 -20.52 1.91
CA VAL A 396 -3.15 -20.46 2.35
C VAL A 396 -3.30 -19.62 3.61
N GLU A 397 -2.38 -19.71 4.57
CA GLU A 397 -2.38 -18.89 5.79
C GLU A 397 -2.16 -17.41 5.45
N LEU A 398 -1.16 -17.10 4.62
CA LEU A 398 -0.89 -15.74 4.18
C LEU A 398 -2.08 -15.12 3.45
N VAL A 399 -2.73 -15.86 2.54
CA VAL A 399 -3.92 -15.39 1.83
C VAL A 399 -5.09 -15.16 2.78
N LYS A 400 -5.27 -16.03 3.79
CA LYS A 400 -6.31 -15.83 4.81
C LYS A 400 -6.05 -14.57 5.64
N GLU A 401 -4.82 -14.37 6.09
CA GLU A 401 -4.44 -13.17 6.85
C GLU A 401 -4.59 -11.90 6.01
N ALA A 402 -4.10 -11.92 4.76
CA ALA A 402 -4.26 -10.80 3.83
C ALA A 402 -5.73 -10.45 3.61
N ASN A 403 -6.58 -11.45 3.31
CA ASN A 403 -8.01 -11.22 3.12
C ASN A 403 -8.69 -10.69 4.39
N ALA A 404 -8.34 -11.21 5.57
CA ALA A 404 -8.88 -10.72 6.84
C ALA A 404 -8.48 -9.25 7.09
N THR A 405 -7.24 -8.88 6.80
CA THR A 405 -6.80 -7.48 6.89
C THR A 405 -7.50 -6.59 5.85
N GLU A 406 -7.71 -7.09 4.64
CA GLU A 406 -8.44 -6.37 3.60
C GLU A 406 -9.90 -6.13 4.01
N GLU A 407 -10.58 -7.15 4.53
CA GLU A 407 -11.95 -7.03 5.05
C GLU A 407 -12.03 -6.00 6.18
N ALA A 408 -11.08 -6.03 7.14
CA ALA A 408 -11.02 -5.05 8.23
C ALA A 408 -10.79 -3.61 7.71
N LEU A 409 -9.91 -3.43 6.72
CA LEU A 409 -9.67 -2.14 6.07
C LEU A 409 -10.90 -1.67 5.27
N GLN A 410 -11.58 -2.57 4.57
CA GLN A 410 -12.83 -2.25 3.87
C GLN A 410 -13.94 -1.86 4.85
N GLU A 411 -14.03 -2.51 6.01
CA GLU A 411 -14.99 -2.11 7.06
C GLU A 411 -14.70 -0.73 7.61
N THR A 412 -13.45 -0.42 7.92
CA THR A 412 -13.06 0.91 8.42
C THR A 412 -13.30 2.00 7.37
N SER A 413 -13.02 1.71 6.09
CA SER A 413 -13.36 2.59 4.97
C SER A 413 -14.89 2.79 4.82
N LYS A 414 -15.70 1.72 4.99
CA LYS A 414 -17.18 1.81 5.03
C LYS A 414 -17.69 2.61 6.23
N ARG A 415 -17.00 2.59 7.37
CA ARG A 415 -17.33 3.43 8.54
C ARG A 415 -16.96 4.89 8.30
N ALA A 416 -15.75 5.16 7.79
CA ALA A 416 -15.30 6.51 7.45
C ALA A 416 -16.19 7.17 6.38
N SER A 417 -16.52 6.45 5.31
CA SER A 417 -17.43 6.93 4.28
C SER A 417 -18.85 7.19 4.79
N ARG A 418 -19.36 6.39 5.74
CA ARG A 418 -20.63 6.70 6.44
C ARG A 418 -20.54 8.00 7.22
N ILE A 419 -19.46 8.22 7.97
CA ILE A 419 -19.25 9.48 8.72
C ILE A 419 -19.18 10.67 7.76
N LEU A 420 -18.42 10.57 6.67
CA LEU A 420 -18.34 11.63 5.66
C LEU A 420 -19.69 11.94 5.03
N ARG A 421 -20.49 10.91 4.68
CA ARG A 421 -21.85 11.11 4.17
C ARG A 421 -22.76 11.79 5.18
N LEU A 422 -22.67 11.44 6.47
CA LEU A 422 -23.43 12.13 7.52
C LEU A 422 -23.02 13.60 7.61
N VAL A 423 -21.72 13.89 7.56
CA VAL A 423 -21.21 15.27 7.54
C VAL A 423 -21.72 16.03 6.31
N GLU A 424 -21.70 15.42 5.12
CA GLU A 424 -22.24 16.00 3.89
C GLU A 424 -23.75 16.29 3.98
N LEU A 425 -24.54 15.41 4.60
CA LEU A 425 -25.96 15.62 4.84
C LEU A 425 -26.23 16.71 5.89
N CYS A 426 -25.37 16.84 6.91
CA CYS A 426 -25.51 17.86 7.96
C CYS A 426 -25.07 19.25 7.50
N LYS A 427 -24.03 19.38 6.65
CA LYS A 427 -23.52 20.66 6.14
C LYS A 427 -24.58 21.65 5.64
N PRO A 428 -25.54 21.29 4.77
CA PRO A 428 -26.55 22.24 4.29
C PRO A 428 -27.50 22.75 5.38
N MET A 429 -27.61 22.07 6.51
CA MET A 429 -28.40 22.51 7.67
C MET A 429 -27.65 23.51 8.56
N GLU A 430 -26.35 23.69 8.35
CA GLU A 430 -25.52 24.64 9.09
C GLU A 430 -25.66 26.04 8.51
N THR A 431 -25.65 27.06 9.38
CA THR A 431 -25.73 28.46 8.92
C THR A 431 -24.44 28.87 8.20
N GLU A 432 -24.51 29.84 7.27
CA GLU A 432 -23.32 30.36 6.57
C GLU A 432 -22.23 30.84 7.54
N ARG A 433 -22.63 31.38 8.70
CA ARG A 433 -21.73 31.78 9.77
C ARG A 433 -20.95 30.57 10.32
N GLU A 434 -21.57 29.41 10.47
CA GLU A 434 -20.92 28.19 10.99
C GLU A 434 -20.10 27.45 9.93
N GLN A 435 -20.52 27.55 8.66
CA GLN A 435 -19.77 27.00 7.53
C GLN A 435 -18.48 27.80 7.25
N VAL A 436 -18.54 29.13 7.36
CA VAL A 436 -17.41 30.04 7.10
C VAL A 436 -16.54 30.22 8.35
N LEU A 437 -17.15 30.42 9.53
CA LEU A 437 -16.43 30.53 10.80
C LEU A 437 -16.29 29.14 11.43
N PHE A 438 -15.74 28.20 10.68
CA PHE A 438 -15.57 26.82 11.13
C PHE A 438 -14.67 26.74 12.39
N HIS A 439 -13.95 27.81 12.76
CA HIS A 439 -12.94 27.79 13.84
C HIS A 439 -12.74 29.11 14.63
N GLU A 440 -13.62 30.11 14.57
CA GLU A 440 -13.45 31.35 15.34
C GLU A 440 -14.21 31.34 16.67
N ALA A 441 -13.86 30.38 17.52
CA ALA A 441 -14.05 30.55 18.94
C ALA A 441 -12.85 29.89 19.62
N ASN A 442 -11.80 30.67 19.82
CA ASN A 442 -10.81 30.44 20.88
C ASN A 442 -11.48 30.59 22.26
N ILE A 443 -12.59 29.90 22.47
CA ILE A 443 -13.14 29.61 23.77
C ILE A 443 -12.43 28.31 24.16
N SER A 444 -11.26 28.45 24.77
CA SER A 444 -10.61 27.31 25.41
C SER A 444 -11.66 26.64 26.31
N SER A 445 -11.98 25.36 26.07
CA SER A 445 -12.85 24.57 26.95
C SER A 445 -12.38 24.72 28.40
N ALA A 446 -11.07 24.81 28.63
CA ALA A 446 -10.48 25.04 29.94
C ALA A 446 -10.85 26.40 30.58
N ALA A 447 -11.07 27.46 29.80
CA ALA A 447 -11.49 28.76 30.33
C ALA A 447 -12.99 28.76 30.71
N VAL A 448 -13.83 28.08 29.93
CA VAL A 448 -15.25 27.90 30.26
C VAL A 448 -15.44 26.91 31.41
N GLU A 449 -14.67 25.82 31.46
CA GLU A 449 -14.65 24.87 32.58
C GLU A 449 -14.14 25.49 33.87
N ALA A 450 -13.14 26.37 33.81
CA ALA A 450 -12.67 27.12 34.98
C ALA A 450 -13.73 28.12 35.47
N GLU A 451 -14.44 28.78 34.55
CA GLU A 451 -15.52 29.72 34.88
C GLU A 451 -16.79 29.00 35.37
N THR A 452 -17.14 27.83 34.81
CA THR A 452 -18.27 27.01 35.29
C THR A 452 -17.94 26.36 36.64
N LYS A 453 -16.71 25.84 36.85
CA LYS A 453 -16.27 25.40 38.19
C LYS A 453 -16.30 26.53 39.20
N ARG A 454 -15.91 27.76 38.83
CA ARG A 454 -16.06 28.94 39.70
C ARG A 454 -17.52 29.27 39.99
N ARG A 455 -18.41 29.18 39.01
CA ARG A 455 -19.85 29.47 39.20
C ARG A 455 -20.56 28.38 40.01
N ILE A 456 -20.20 27.11 39.82
CA ILE A 456 -20.69 25.98 40.61
C ILE A 456 -20.16 26.09 42.05
N ALA A 457 -18.89 26.43 42.24
CA ALA A 457 -18.34 26.72 43.57
C ALA A 457 -18.97 27.97 44.23
N ALA A 458 -19.40 28.95 43.44
CA ALA A 458 -20.10 30.15 43.93
C ALA A 458 -21.61 29.93 44.19
N HIS A 459 -22.22 28.87 43.66
CA HIS A 459 -23.63 28.51 43.89
C HIS A 459 -23.80 27.29 44.81
N GLY A 460 -22.72 26.60 45.18
CA GLY A 460 -22.70 25.51 46.14
C GLY A 460 -22.56 26.00 47.58
N SER A 461 -23.67 26.40 48.20
CA SER A 461 -23.78 26.38 49.65
C SER A 461 -23.89 24.92 50.11
N GLY A 462 -22.81 24.39 50.66
CA GLY A 462 -22.78 23.24 51.57
C GLY A 462 -23.11 21.86 50.97
N ASN A 463 -22.07 21.05 50.74
CA ASN A 463 -21.92 19.74 51.36
C ASN A 463 -20.58 19.08 50.98
N GLU A 464 -19.86 18.65 52.02
CA GLU A 464 -18.83 17.61 52.18
C GLU A 464 -17.76 17.36 51.08
N PRO A 465 -16.46 17.38 51.43
CA PRO A 465 -15.37 16.97 50.55
C PRO A 465 -15.06 15.47 50.74
N ASP A 466 -15.64 14.61 49.91
CA ASP A 466 -15.22 13.21 49.81
C ASP A 466 -14.58 12.93 48.44
N ASP A 467 -13.26 12.92 48.43
CA ASP A 467 -12.45 11.71 48.23
C ASP A 467 -11.18 12.01 47.42
N VAL A 468 -10.07 11.91 48.14
CA VAL A 468 -8.71 12.03 47.63
C VAL A 468 -8.33 10.69 47.03
N LEU A 469 -8.31 10.60 45.70
CA LEU A 469 -7.46 9.63 45.01
C LEU A 469 -6.27 10.36 44.38
N SER A 470 -5.35 10.74 45.27
CA SER A 470 -3.94 10.90 44.95
C SER A 470 -3.37 9.52 44.64
N GLY A 471 -3.22 9.20 43.36
CA GLY A 471 -2.59 7.95 42.93
C GLY A 471 -2.21 7.97 41.45
N GLY A 472 -0.94 8.25 41.18
CA GLY A 472 -0.27 7.84 39.94
C GLY A 472 -0.13 8.93 38.87
N ASP A 473 1.10 9.43 38.73
CA ASP A 473 1.61 10.08 37.53
C ASP A 473 1.51 9.15 36.31
N ALA A 474 0.32 9.09 35.71
CA ALA A 474 0.05 8.56 34.37
C ALA A 474 -1.39 8.91 33.99
N ALA A 475 -1.68 10.19 33.71
CA ALA A 475 -2.89 10.54 32.98
C ALA A 475 -2.79 9.87 31.60
N PRO A 476 -3.61 8.82 31.33
CA PRO A 476 -3.38 7.93 30.20
C PRO A 476 -3.83 8.60 28.91
N ALA A 477 -3.26 8.19 27.77
CA ALA A 477 -3.53 8.65 26.40
C ALA A 477 -5.01 8.72 25.97
N ALA A 478 -5.96 8.30 26.81
CA ALA A 478 -7.38 8.56 26.66
C ALA A 478 -7.70 10.07 26.53
N ASN A 479 -7.00 10.95 27.24
CA ASN A 479 -7.28 12.39 27.18
C ASN A 479 -7.00 13.01 25.80
N GLU A 480 -5.98 12.54 25.06
CA GLU A 480 -5.67 13.07 23.73
C GLU A 480 -6.77 12.76 22.70
N GLN A 481 -7.39 11.58 22.80
CA GLN A 481 -8.50 11.19 21.92
C GLN A 481 -9.75 12.04 22.19
N TRP A 482 -10.04 12.38 23.45
CA TRP A 482 -11.14 13.29 23.79
C TRP A 482 -10.87 14.73 23.35
N LEU A 483 -9.64 15.22 23.56
CA LEU A 483 -9.21 16.55 23.11
C LEU A 483 -9.35 16.70 21.58
N SER A 484 -9.18 15.62 20.81
CA SER A 484 -9.36 15.64 19.35
C SER A 484 -10.80 15.92 18.90
N LEU A 485 -11.79 15.65 19.76
CA LEU A 485 -13.22 15.88 19.51
C LEU A 485 -13.76 17.15 20.18
N ASP A 486 -12.97 17.88 20.96
CA ASP A 486 -13.42 19.10 21.65
C ASP A 486 -14.06 20.12 20.71
N ARG A 487 -13.49 20.26 19.51
CA ARG A 487 -14.01 21.19 18.49
C ARG A 487 -15.39 20.78 17.97
N PHE A 488 -15.63 19.48 17.84
CA PHE A 488 -16.93 18.95 17.49
C PHE A 488 -17.95 19.24 18.60
N TRP A 489 -17.56 19.05 19.86
CA TRP A 489 -18.44 19.31 21.01
C TRP A 489 -18.76 20.79 21.21
N VAL A 490 -17.81 21.70 20.98
CA VAL A 490 -18.09 23.15 20.98
C VAL A 490 -19.13 23.51 19.91
N LYS A 491 -19.00 22.96 18.70
CA LYS A 491 -19.98 23.16 17.63
C LYS A 491 -21.35 22.58 17.99
N HIS A 492 -21.38 21.37 18.52
CA HIS A 492 -22.62 20.71 18.96
C HIS A 492 -23.33 21.52 20.05
N ASN A 493 -22.61 21.94 21.09
CA ASN A 493 -23.16 22.70 22.21
C ASN A 493 -23.72 24.05 21.76
N LYS A 494 -23.07 24.71 20.80
CA LYS A 494 -23.59 25.95 20.22
C LYS A 494 -24.94 25.71 19.52
N VAL A 495 -25.05 24.67 18.69
CA VAL A 495 -26.31 24.32 18.02
C VAL A 495 -27.42 23.97 19.03
N VAL A 496 -27.06 23.34 20.15
CA VAL A 496 -28.02 23.07 21.24
C VAL A 496 -28.52 24.36 21.89
N LEU A 497 -27.61 25.32 22.16
CA LEU A 497 -27.98 26.63 22.71
C LEU A 497 -28.85 27.45 21.74
N ASP A 498 -28.50 27.44 20.46
CA ASP A 498 -29.26 28.14 19.42
C ASP A 498 -30.66 27.52 19.27
N ASN A 499 -30.78 26.19 19.30
CA ASN A 499 -32.10 25.52 19.33
C ASN A 499 -32.89 25.88 20.58
N ALA A 500 -32.27 25.92 21.76
CA ALA A 500 -32.95 26.31 22.99
C ALA A 500 -33.47 27.76 22.91
N ALA A 501 -32.67 28.70 22.40
CA ALA A 501 -33.09 30.08 22.18
C ALA A 501 -34.26 30.17 21.18
N LEU A 502 -34.18 29.47 20.05
CA LEU A 502 -35.29 29.41 19.08
C LEU A 502 -36.58 28.84 19.67
N THR A 503 -36.48 27.81 20.53
CA THR A 503 -37.67 27.26 21.19
C THR A 503 -38.30 28.23 22.18
N GLN A 504 -37.50 29.03 22.89
CA GLN A 504 -37.99 30.06 23.80
C GLN A 504 -38.68 31.20 23.03
N GLU A 505 -38.04 31.71 21.98
CA GLU A 505 -38.64 32.75 21.12
C GLU A 505 -39.94 32.26 20.47
N ARG A 506 -39.97 31.00 19.99
CA ARG A 506 -41.20 30.41 19.46
C ARG A 506 -42.31 30.37 20.52
N PHE A 507 -41.99 29.97 21.74
CA PHE A 507 -42.95 29.95 22.85
C PHE A 507 -43.48 31.35 23.16
N LEU A 508 -42.61 32.37 23.23
CA LEU A 508 -43.01 33.76 23.45
C LEU A 508 -43.91 34.27 22.33
N LEU A 509 -43.56 34.02 21.07
CA LEU A 509 -44.37 34.40 19.92
C LEU A 509 -45.72 33.67 19.88
N GLU A 510 -45.77 32.40 20.29
CA GLU A 510 -47.01 31.64 20.45
C GLU A 510 -47.91 32.25 21.55
N GLU A 511 -47.32 32.67 22.68
CA GLU A 511 -48.05 33.36 23.75
C GLU A 511 -48.53 34.75 23.33
N GLU A 512 -47.71 35.54 22.65
CA GLU A 512 -48.09 36.83 22.10
C GLU A 512 -49.20 36.68 21.06
N ASN A 513 -49.10 35.71 20.16
CA ASN A 513 -50.14 35.42 19.17
C ASN A 513 -51.44 34.96 19.86
N ARG A 514 -51.35 34.14 20.92
CA ARG A 514 -52.51 33.79 21.75
C ARG A 514 -53.14 35.05 22.37
N MET A 515 -52.34 35.94 22.96
CA MET A 515 -52.83 37.19 23.53
C MET A 515 -53.43 38.11 22.47
N LEU A 516 -52.83 38.22 21.29
CA LEU A 516 -53.38 39.01 20.17
C LEU A 516 -54.69 38.42 19.65
N GLN A 517 -54.82 37.09 19.61
CA GLN A 517 -56.07 36.41 19.28
C GLN A 517 -57.14 36.66 20.35
N GLU A 518 -56.77 36.67 21.64
CA GLU A 518 -57.68 37.01 22.74
C GLU A 518 -58.13 38.47 22.67
N VAL A 519 -57.20 39.40 22.42
CA VAL A 519 -57.49 40.83 22.24
C VAL A 519 -58.34 41.06 21.00
N LEU A 520 -58.07 40.38 19.88
CA LEU A 520 -58.88 40.47 18.68
C LEU A 520 -60.29 39.91 18.92
N LYS A 521 -60.42 38.80 19.65
CA LYS A 521 -61.72 38.28 20.10
C LYS A 521 -62.45 39.32 20.94
N GLN A 522 -61.80 39.94 21.92
CA GLN A 522 -62.37 41.02 22.73
C GLN A 522 -62.81 42.23 21.88
N TYR A 523 -62.00 42.67 20.92
CA TYR A 523 -62.38 43.75 20.00
C TYR A 523 -63.57 43.37 19.10
N LEU A 524 -63.64 42.13 18.62
CA LEU A 524 -64.77 41.64 17.82
C LEU A 524 -66.02 41.49 18.68
N ASP A 525 -65.88 41.08 19.94
CA ASP A 525 -66.96 41.00 20.93
C ASP A 525 -67.46 42.40 21.34
N ASP A 526 -66.59 43.41 21.39
CA ASP A 526 -66.96 44.81 21.66
C ASP A 526 -67.66 45.47 20.46
N VAL A 527 -67.37 45.05 19.23
CA VAL A 527 -67.94 45.61 17.98
C VAL A 527 -69.15 44.82 17.48
N SER A 528 -69.24 43.52 17.77
CA SER A 528 -70.34 42.64 17.37
C SER A 528 -71.25 42.29 18.54
N ILE A 529 -72.56 42.39 18.36
CA ILE A 529 -73.53 42.06 19.41
C ILE A 529 -73.78 40.54 19.35
N SER A 530 -72.93 39.76 20.02
CA SER A 530 -73.06 38.29 20.14
C SER A 530 -73.67 37.89 21.50
N ASP A 531 -74.36 36.75 21.58
CA ASP A 531 -75.07 36.28 22.78
C ASP A 531 -74.12 36.01 23.98
N GLU A 532 -72.88 35.60 23.71
CA GLU A 532 -71.82 35.45 24.73
C GLU A 532 -71.46 36.79 25.39
N VAL A 533 -71.43 37.87 24.60
CA VAL A 533 -71.08 39.21 25.07
C VAL A 533 -72.13 39.65 26.07
N MET A 534 -73.43 39.59 25.74
CA MET A 534 -74.54 40.01 26.63
C MET A 534 -74.60 39.29 28.00
N ARG A 535 -73.93 38.14 28.17
CA ARG A 535 -73.82 37.41 29.44
C ARG A 535 -72.64 37.85 30.31
N GLN A 536 -71.62 38.47 29.72
CA GLN A 536 -70.44 38.98 30.41
C GLN A 536 -70.64 40.46 30.81
N SER A 537 -69.87 40.95 31.78
CA SER A 537 -69.98 42.33 32.26
C SER A 537 -69.40 43.31 31.23
N ASN A 538 -70.25 43.94 30.41
CA ASN A 538 -69.82 44.85 29.33
C ASN A 538 -70.10 46.32 29.62
N THR A 539 -69.41 47.21 28.91
CA THR A 539 -69.61 48.66 28.94
C THR A 539 -70.94 49.11 28.33
N LEU A 540 -71.58 48.27 27.49
CA LEU A 540 -72.88 48.51 26.87
C LEU A 540 -74.07 48.42 27.85
N LEU A 541 -73.92 47.67 28.96
CA LEU A 541 -74.92 47.54 30.02
C LEU A 541 -74.31 47.96 31.36
N ARG A 542 -74.18 49.27 31.57
CA ARG A 542 -73.69 49.82 32.84
C ARG A 542 -74.80 49.74 33.90
N THR A 543 -74.90 48.61 34.59
CA THR A 543 -75.70 48.52 35.82
C THR A 543 -74.99 49.33 36.90
N GLN A 544 -75.68 50.31 37.50
CA GLN A 544 -75.21 50.93 38.73
C GLN A 544 -75.08 49.80 39.76
N ALA A 545 -73.87 49.56 40.27
CA ALA A 545 -73.69 48.73 41.45
C ALA A 545 -74.38 49.46 42.61
N ALA A 546 -75.60 49.02 42.92
CA ALA A 546 -76.26 49.34 44.17
C ALA A 546 -75.39 48.78 45.31
N ASN A 547 -75.09 49.63 46.29
CA ASN A 547 -74.43 49.26 47.54
C ASN A 547 -75.04 47.96 48.11
N PRO A 548 -74.25 46.95 48.51
CA PRO A 548 -74.81 45.81 49.21
C PRO A 548 -75.30 46.25 50.60
N ASN A 549 -76.54 45.86 50.87
CA ASN A 549 -77.34 46.17 52.04
C ASN A 549 -76.72 45.58 53.33
N VAL A 550 -76.86 46.27 54.46
CA VAL A 550 -76.19 46.03 55.77
C VAL A 550 -76.48 44.65 56.39
N VAL A 551 -77.39 43.85 55.83
CA VAL A 551 -77.77 42.54 56.38
C VAL A 551 -76.99 41.36 55.76
N GLN A 552 -76.29 41.56 54.63
CA GLN A 552 -75.46 40.50 54.01
C GLN A 552 -73.96 40.57 54.40
N ALA A 553 -73.54 41.64 55.08
CA ALA A 553 -72.17 41.82 55.57
C ALA A 553 -71.90 41.12 56.93
N ALA A 554 -72.92 40.57 57.59
CA ALA A 554 -72.78 39.87 58.87
C ALA A 554 -72.43 38.38 58.73
N ASN A 555 -72.77 37.74 57.61
CA ASN A 555 -72.60 36.29 57.41
C ASN A 555 -71.32 35.89 56.65
N ALA A 556 -70.46 36.86 56.27
CA ALA A 556 -69.19 36.60 55.57
C ALA A 556 -67.95 36.90 56.42
N ARG A 557 -68.10 37.05 57.75
CA ARG A 557 -66.98 37.33 58.68
C ARG A 557 -66.17 36.10 59.09
N ASP A 558 -66.61 34.88 58.74
CA ASP A 558 -65.89 33.64 59.06
C ASP A 558 -65.17 33.08 57.82
N SER A 559 -64.11 33.74 57.38
CA SER A 559 -62.96 33.14 56.64
C SER A 559 -62.02 34.21 56.08
N SER A 560 -61.47 35.04 56.96
CA SER A 560 -60.31 35.87 56.62
C SER A 560 -59.02 35.22 57.12
N GLY A 561 -58.43 34.37 56.27
CA GLY A 561 -57.04 33.94 56.39
C GLY A 561 -56.12 35.06 55.89
N VAL A 562 -55.23 35.50 56.76
CA VAL A 562 -54.35 36.67 56.68
C VAL A 562 -53.42 36.64 55.46
N ARG A 563 -53.37 37.76 54.74
CA ARG A 563 -52.42 38.05 53.66
C ARG A 563 -51.10 38.55 54.26
N GLY A 564 -50.04 37.75 54.17
CA GLY A 564 -48.67 38.13 54.51
C GLY A 564 -47.84 38.41 53.26
N TYR A 565 -47.30 39.63 53.20
CA TYR A 565 -46.17 40.18 52.43
C TYR A 565 -45.57 39.46 51.21
N ASN A 566 -45.41 40.24 50.13
CA ASN A 566 -44.50 39.96 49.02
C ASN A 566 -43.04 40.04 49.49
N VAL A 567 -42.31 38.93 49.36
CA VAL A 567 -40.85 38.90 49.27
C VAL A 567 -40.51 38.50 47.84
N VAL A 568 -39.71 39.34 47.17
CA VAL A 568 -39.12 39.03 45.87
C VAL A 568 -37.98 38.05 46.12
N GLU A 569 -38.22 36.76 45.93
CA GLU A 569 -37.16 35.76 45.83
C GLU A 569 -36.78 35.54 44.37
N GLY A 570 -35.61 36.07 44.01
CA GLY A 570 -34.88 35.63 42.83
C GLY A 570 -34.33 34.23 43.10
N ASN A 571 -34.95 33.22 42.49
CA ASN A 571 -34.31 31.97 42.07
C ASN A 571 -35.34 31.07 41.36
N LYS A 572 -35.48 31.26 40.04
CA LYS A 572 -36.19 30.35 39.13
C LYS A 572 -35.24 29.79 38.07
N PHE A 573 -34.09 29.27 38.49
CA PHE A 573 -33.12 28.65 37.57
C PHE A 573 -32.83 27.18 37.89
N VAL A 574 -33.28 26.63 39.03
CA VAL A 574 -32.86 25.29 39.47
C VAL A 574 -33.96 24.20 39.33
N ASN A 575 -35.23 24.57 39.14
CA ASN A 575 -36.31 23.57 39.11
C ASN A 575 -36.66 22.97 37.72
N ASP A 576 -36.06 23.47 36.64
CA ASP A 576 -36.34 22.94 35.30
C ASP A 576 -35.36 21.84 34.86
N GLN A 577 -34.20 21.70 35.52
CA GLN A 577 -33.23 20.63 35.21
C GLN A 577 -33.68 19.24 35.70
N THR A 578 -34.53 19.14 36.72
CA THR A 578 -34.99 17.84 37.26
C THR A 578 -36.17 17.23 36.49
N ARG A 579 -36.76 17.94 35.52
CA ARG A 579 -37.88 17.42 34.69
C ARG A 579 -37.48 16.90 33.31
N GLN A 580 -36.24 17.09 32.86
CA GLN A 580 -35.76 16.56 31.57
C GLN A 580 -34.85 15.32 31.68
N ALA A 581 -34.61 14.79 32.89
CA ALA A 581 -33.81 13.58 33.10
C ALA A 581 -34.63 12.27 33.13
N ILE A 582 -35.93 12.28 32.80
CA ILE A 582 -36.73 11.07 32.62
C ILE A 582 -37.40 11.15 31.25
N GLY A 583 -36.67 10.67 30.24
CA GLY A 583 -37.05 10.75 28.84
C GLY A 583 -36.01 10.12 27.91
N HIS A 584 -35.37 9.04 28.34
CA HIS A 584 -34.76 8.02 27.48
C HIS A 584 -34.91 6.66 28.16
#